data_AF-A0A425DKC8-F1
#
_entry.id   AF-A0A425DKC8-F1
#
_cell.length_a   1.000
_cell.length_b   1.000
_cell.length_c   1.000
_cell.angle_alpha   90.00
_cell.angle_beta   90.00
_cell.angle_gamma   90.00
#
_symmetry.space_group_name_H-M   'P 1'
#
loop_
_entity.id
_entity.type
_entity.pdbx_description
1 polymer ?
#
loop_
_entity_poly.entity_id
_entity_poly.type
_entity_poly.pdbx_seq_one_letter_code
_entity_poly.pdbx_strand_id
1 'polypeptide(L)'
;MHSPMQSLHRGVSSIWFLAHVTGWWGKMCMFRDWRFCWVLGIGFELLELIFQCIIPDFQECWWDSLFMDLLGANFLGMCLGRLTLKYLETKEYDWSGKRSEQRGYFSRAISQFTPFSWSRYDWEVFSSAKRFFMVLVALFVCLFSELNAFFLLTTLSIPKDSNLNKYRLAVMFMLGIPAAAEYYEFVTDPKCYRLGQNAWMMCCIIVFEMLVWVKFSEGLEQMTSPPFDVVAPLVTFSVLFSLMDEGNHSTSDATGESAWLPGVKALHKELMAHALAWPFLEPVDPIKLNIPTYFQIIEQPMDFGTMQAKLQGSSSAANDVEGDDGMAGAFGGSSVAINYTSLDEYKQDLFLVFRNAIKFNADDGREESVGYVHPFLCERNSMTDVACDLAISQNDCDSML
;
A
#
# COMPACT_ATOMS: atom_id res chain seq x y z
N MET A 1 19.08 23.32 40.85
CA MET A 1 18.17 22.27 40.35
C MET A 1 16.84 22.92 40.02
N HIS A 2 16.51 23.07 38.73
CA HIS A 2 15.17 23.51 38.34
C HIS A 2 14.17 22.40 38.68
N SER A 3 12.98 22.79 39.13
CA SER A 3 11.90 21.82 39.34
C SER A 3 11.52 21.19 38.00
N PRO A 4 11.18 19.88 37.95
CA PRO A 4 10.73 19.22 36.72
C PRO A 4 9.59 19.99 36.03
N MET A 5 8.73 20.65 36.81
CA MET A 5 7.62 21.44 36.32
C MET A 5 8.03 22.73 35.61
N GLN A 6 9.14 23.36 36.02
CA GLN A 6 9.70 24.53 35.33
C GLN A 6 10.36 24.14 34.00
N SER A 7 11.00 22.97 33.93
CA SER A 7 11.56 22.43 32.69
C SER A 7 10.44 22.09 31.69
N LEU A 8 9.37 21.43 32.15
CA LEU A 8 8.20 21.12 31.34
C LEU A 8 7.50 22.39 30.84
N HIS A 9 7.25 23.36 31.73
CA HIS A 9 6.64 24.63 31.35
C HIS A 9 7.46 25.34 30.28
N ARG A 10 8.79 25.36 30.43
CA ARG A 10 9.69 25.99 29.45
C ARG A 10 9.66 25.27 28.10
N GLY A 11 9.62 23.93 28.10
CA GLY A 11 9.49 23.12 26.88
C GLY A 11 8.20 23.43 26.12
N VAL A 12 7.05 23.34 26.80
CA VAL A 12 5.72 23.58 26.19
C VAL A 12 5.50 25.05 25.80
N SER A 13 6.09 26.00 26.54
CA SER A 13 6.02 27.43 26.19
C SER A 13 7.01 27.87 25.12
N SER A 14 7.84 26.95 24.60
CA SER A 14 8.88 27.29 23.64
C SER A 14 8.28 27.60 22.26
N ILE A 15 8.97 28.46 21.51
CA ILE A 15 8.60 28.74 20.12
C ILE A 15 8.74 27.50 19.23
N TRP A 16 9.62 26.57 19.62
CA TRP A 16 9.87 25.31 18.96
C TRP A 16 8.71 24.34 19.11
N PHE A 17 8.10 24.26 20.29
CA PHE A 17 6.86 23.50 20.51
C PHE A 17 5.72 24.02 19.62
N LEU A 18 5.55 25.33 19.53
CA LEU A 18 4.54 25.93 18.64
C LEU A 18 4.85 25.64 17.15
N ALA A 19 6.13 25.67 16.76
CA ALA A 19 6.53 25.34 15.40
C ALA A 19 6.22 23.87 15.06
N HIS A 20 6.42 22.94 15.99
CA HIS A 20 6.04 21.54 15.84
C HIS A 20 4.51 21.39 15.71
N VAL A 21 3.73 21.98 16.63
CA VAL A 21 2.26 21.93 16.56
C VAL A 21 1.75 22.46 15.22
N THR A 22 2.26 23.60 14.75
CA THR A 22 1.82 24.20 13.48
C THR A 22 2.29 23.41 12.26
N GLY A 23 3.52 22.87 12.28
CA GLY A 23 4.03 21.98 11.23
C GLY A 23 3.19 20.71 11.08
N TRP A 24 2.88 20.04 12.19
CA TRP A 24 2.09 18.80 12.18
C TRP A 24 0.60 19.01 11.91
N TRP A 25 0.05 20.15 12.33
CA TRP A 25 -1.25 20.62 11.86
C TRP A 25 -1.28 20.71 10.33
N GLY A 26 -0.27 21.34 9.74
CA GLY A 26 -0.13 21.46 8.29
C GLY A 26 -0.01 20.11 7.60
N LYS A 27 0.91 19.24 8.06
CA LYS A 27 1.12 17.90 7.48
C LYS A 27 -0.15 17.05 7.54
N MET A 28 -0.91 17.13 8.63
CA MET A 28 -2.19 16.43 8.73
C MET A 28 -3.20 16.98 7.72
N CYS A 29 -3.25 18.30 7.49
CA CYS A 29 -4.11 18.88 6.44
C CYS A 29 -3.68 18.47 5.02
N MET A 30 -2.39 18.25 4.81
CA MET A 30 -1.79 17.86 3.53
C MET A 30 -2.05 16.38 3.19
N PHE A 31 -1.73 15.46 4.10
CA PHE A 31 -1.82 14.00 3.85
C PHE A 31 -3.11 13.34 4.35
N ARG A 32 -3.85 14.01 5.24
CA ARG A 32 -5.21 13.66 5.70
C ARG A 32 -5.40 12.26 6.29
N ASP A 33 -4.30 11.59 6.62
CA ASP A 33 -4.32 10.25 7.19
C ASP A 33 -3.42 10.16 8.43
N TRP A 34 -3.96 9.53 9.47
CA TRP A 34 -3.25 9.37 10.74
C TRP A 34 -2.04 8.46 10.60
N ARG A 35 -2.18 7.35 9.87
CA ARG A 35 -1.11 6.34 9.79
C ARG A 35 0.08 6.91 9.03
N PHE A 36 -0.19 7.58 7.91
CA PHE A 36 0.84 8.27 7.14
C PHE A 36 1.59 9.30 7.99
N CYS A 37 0.88 10.17 8.72
CA CYS A 37 1.52 11.18 9.56
C CYS A 37 2.30 10.59 10.73
N TRP A 38 1.82 9.50 11.36
CA TRP A 38 2.58 8.80 12.40
C TRP A 38 3.90 8.22 11.89
N VAL A 39 3.86 7.54 10.73
CA VAL A 39 5.07 6.99 10.11
C VAL A 39 6.04 8.10 9.72
N LEU A 40 5.53 9.20 9.17
CA LEU A 40 6.33 10.38 8.86
C LEU A 40 6.97 10.98 10.11
N GLY A 41 6.23 11.02 11.23
CA GLY A 41 6.71 11.57 12.51
C GLY A 41 7.85 10.75 13.07
N ILE A 42 7.62 9.45 13.25
CA ILE A 42 8.65 8.52 13.70
C ILE A 42 9.86 8.53 12.76
N GLY A 43 9.62 8.60 11.45
CA GLY A 43 10.68 8.68 10.45
C GLY A 43 11.54 9.94 10.58
N PHE A 44 10.94 11.08 10.92
CA PHE A 44 11.68 12.33 11.14
C PHE A 44 12.51 12.28 12.43
N GLU A 45 11.95 11.81 13.54
CA GLU A 45 12.71 11.57 14.79
C GLU A 45 13.92 10.66 14.57
N LEU A 46 13.76 9.61 13.75
CA LEU A 46 14.86 8.72 13.37
C LEU A 46 15.93 9.45 12.55
N LEU A 47 15.54 10.35 11.65
CA LEU A 47 16.50 11.16 10.90
C LEU A 47 17.26 12.12 11.79
N GLU A 48 16.61 12.73 12.78
CA GLU A 48 17.30 13.58 13.77
C GLU A 48 18.37 12.79 14.51
N LEU A 49 18.03 11.58 14.98
CA LEU A 49 18.99 10.67 15.63
C LEU A 49 20.15 10.27 14.71
N ILE A 50 19.89 10.02 13.42
CA ILE A 50 20.94 9.65 12.45
C ILE A 50 21.86 10.85 12.16
N PHE A 51 21.28 12.04 11.98
CA PHE A 51 21.98 13.23 11.51
C PHE A 51 22.46 14.18 12.62
N GLN A 52 22.22 13.89 13.90
CA GLN A 52 22.67 14.71 15.03
C GLN A 52 24.18 15.00 15.04
N CYS A 53 24.98 14.12 14.43
CA CYS A 53 26.43 14.29 14.33
C CYS A 53 26.84 15.38 13.34
N ILE A 54 25.97 15.65 12.36
CA ILE A 54 26.20 16.55 11.24
C ILE A 54 25.48 17.89 11.49
N ILE A 55 24.27 17.81 12.03
CA ILE A 55 23.41 18.96 12.28
C ILE A 55 23.35 19.18 13.80
N PRO A 56 24.02 20.23 14.33
CA PRO A 56 24.05 20.50 15.76
C PRO A 56 22.67 20.90 16.32
N ASP A 57 21.73 21.27 15.46
CA ASP A 57 20.33 21.53 15.83
C ASP A 57 19.56 20.28 16.26
N PHE A 58 19.95 19.09 15.82
CA PHE A 58 19.31 17.82 16.18
C PHE A 58 19.86 17.22 17.48
N GLN A 59 20.77 17.92 18.18
CA GLN A 59 21.32 17.48 19.46
C GLN A 59 20.33 17.79 20.59
N GLU A 60 19.29 16.97 20.68
CA GLU A 60 18.25 17.06 21.70
C GLU A 60 18.29 15.87 22.65
N CYS A 61 17.61 15.99 23.79
CA CYS A 61 17.51 14.85 24.70
C CYS A 61 16.53 13.82 24.13
N TRP A 62 16.88 12.53 24.17
CA TRP A 62 16.01 11.46 23.64
C TRP A 62 14.55 11.49 24.13
N TRP A 63 14.32 11.97 25.37
CA TRP A 63 12.98 12.06 25.96
C TRP A 63 12.22 13.31 25.49
N ASP A 64 12.93 14.36 25.08
CA ASP A 64 12.37 15.59 24.51
C ASP A 64 11.75 15.25 23.15
N SER A 65 12.56 14.67 22.25
CA SER A 65 12.17 14.20 20.92
C SER A 65 11.00 13.19 20.99
N LEU A 66 11.07 12.20 21.89
CA LEU A 66 10.01 11.18 21.99
C LEU A 66 8.71 11.67 22.67
N PHE A 67 8.81 12.34 23.83
CA PHE A 67 7.62 12.66 24.63
C PHE A 67 7.09 14.07 24.39
N MET A 68 7.96 15.06 24.22
CA MET A 68 7.53 16.45 24.03
C MET A 68 7.22 16.74 22.56
N ASP A 69 8.04 16.27 21.63
CA ASP A 69 7.82 16.51 20.21
C ASP A 69 6.86 15.47 19.61
N LEU A 70 7.25 14.19 19.53
CA LEU A 70 6.42 13.16 18.88
C LEU A 70 5.05 12.96 19.55
N LEU A 71 5.00 12.73 20.86
CA LEU A 71 3.75 12.46 21.57
C LEU A 71 3.01 13.73 22.03
N GLY A 72 3.71 14.85 22.18
CA GLY A 72 3.15 16.10 22.66
C GLY A 72 2.73 17.03 21.51
N ALA A 73 3.69 17.77 20.97
CA ALA A 73 3.48 18.79 19.96
C ALA A 73 2.91 18.23 18.66
N ASN A 74 3.50 17.15 18.15
CA ASN A 74 3.17 16.56 16.86
C ASN A 74 1.75 15.97 16.92
N PHE A 75 1.45 15.21 17.98
CA PHE A 75 0.10 14.68 18.21
C PHE A 75 -0.96 15.78 18.35
N LEU A 76 -0.67 16.84 19.12
CA LEU A 76 -1.58 17.98 19.23
C LEU A 76 -1.82 18.66 17.87
N GLY A 77 -0.76 18.87 17.09
CA GLY A 77 -0.86 19.39 15.73
C GLY A 77 -1.75 18.52 14.84
N MET A 78 -1.54 17.20 14.84
CA MET A 78 -2.36 16.25 14.09
C MET A 78 -3.84 16.30 14.52
N CYS A 79 -4.13 16.38 15.83
CA CYS A 79 -5.51 16.53 16.34
C CYS A 79 -6.18 17.81 15.81
N LEU A 80 -5.48 18.96 15.87
CA LEU A 80 -5.97 20.23 15.35
C LEU A 80 -6.18 20.16 13.83
N GLY A 81 -5.29 19.50 13.10
CA GLY A 81 -5.38 19.31 11.67
C GLY A 81 -6.60 18.47 11.31
N ARG A 82 -6.85 17.39 12.06
CA ARG A 82 -8.04 16.54 11.86
C ARG A 82 -9.34 17.29 12.16
N LEU A 83 -9.36 18.13 13.19
CA LEU A 83 -10.51 19.00 13.48
C LEU A 83 -10.76 19.97 12.32
N THR A 84 -9.71 20.56 11.78
CA THR A 84 -9.77 21.46 10.62
C THR A 84 -10.33 20.73 9.40
N LEU A 85 -9.83 19.53 9.10
CA LEU A 85 -10.34 18.70 8.01
C LEU A 85 -11.81 18.33 8.19
N LYS A 86 -12.22 17.92 9.40
CA LYS A 86 -13.63 17.61 9.70
C LYS A 86 -14.54 18.82 9.43
N TYR A 87 -14.09 20.02 9.81
CA TYR A 87 -14.83 21.25 9.53
C TYR A 87 -14.93 21.54 8.02
N LEU A 88 -13.85 21.30 7.27
CA LEU A 88 -13.81 21.53 5.82
C LEU A 88 -14.56 20.46 5.01
N GLU A 89 -14.55 19.20 5.45
CA GLU A 89 -15.30 18.06 4.87
C GLU A 89 -16.81 18.29 4.93
N THR A 90 -17.31 18.88 6.03
CA THR A 90 -18.76 19.11 6.24
C THR A 90 -19.36 20.26 5.41
N LYS A 91 -18.58 20.94 4.56
CA LYS A 91 -19.13 21.98 3.69
C LYS A 91 -19.95 21.33 2.57
N GLU A 92 -21.27 21.54 2.61
CA GLU A 92 -22.15 21.19 1.52
C GLU A 92 -21.74 21.97 0.26
N TYR A 93 -21.38 21.23 -0.79
CA TYR A 93 -21.10 21.81 -2.09
C TYR A 93 -22.43 22.13 -2.78
N ASP A 94 -22.59 23.37 -3.23
CA ASP A 94 -23.73 23.75 -4.06
C ASP A 94 -23.51 23.21 -5.49
N TRP A 95 -24.15 22.08 -5.78
CA TRP A 95 -24.14 21.42 -7.09
C TRP A 95 -25.03 22.14 -8.11
N SER A 96 -25.69 23.26 -7.77
CA SER A 96 -26.64 23.95 -8.65
C SER A 96 -26.02 24.58 -9.91
N GLY A 97 -24.69 24.52 -10.07
CA GLY A 97 -23.99 25.08 -11.22
C GLY A 97 -24.09 26.60 -11.32
N LYS A 98 -24.67 27.27 -10.31
CA LYS A 98 -24.66 28.73 -10.21
C LYS A 98 -23.21 29.15 -10.02
N ARG A 99 -22.64 29.71 -11.09
CA ARG A 99 -21.29 30.27 -11.09
C ARG A 99 -21.22 31.26 -9.96
N SER A 100 -20.54 30.87 -8.87
CA SER A 100 -20.35 31.75 -7.72
C SER A 100 -19.75 33.05 -8.22
N GLU A 101 -20.19 34.15 -7.62
CA GLU A 101 -19.69 35.50 -7.80
C GLU A 101 -18.20 35.56 -8.17
N GLN A 102 -17.86 36.40 -9.14
CA GLN A 102 -16.53 36.52 -9.75
C GLN A 102 -15.48 36.79 -8.65
N ARG A 103 -14.86 35.73 -8.11
CA ARG A 103 -13.78 35.86 -7.12
C ARG A 103 -12.66 36.70 -7.72
N GLY A 104 -12.27 37.77 -7.01
CA GLY A 104 -11.19 38.65 -7.43
C GLY A 104 -9.86 37.91 -7.66
N TYR A 105 -8.95 38.50 -8.43
CA TYR A 105 -7.66 37.91 -8.82
C TYR A 105 -6.90 37.29 -7.63
N PHE A 106 -6.82 38.01 -6.52
CA PHE A 106 -6.14 37.55 -5.30
C PHE A 106 -6.78 36.30 -4.68
N SER A 107 -8.11 36.25 -4.63
CA SER A 107 -8.83 35.07 -4.12
C SER A 107 -8.64 33.85 -5.03
N ARG A 108 -8.55 34.06 -6.35
CA ARG A 108 -8.25 32.99 -7.31
C ARG A 108 -6.81 32.48 -7.16
N ALA A 109 -5.85 33.38 -6.96
CA ALA A 109 -4.45 33.00 -6.72
C ALA A 109 -4.32 32.15 -5.45
N ILE A 110 -4.96 32.55 -4.34
CA ILE A 110 -4.93 31.77 -3.09
C ILE A 110 -5.62 30.41 -3.28
N SER A 111 -6.70 30.34 -4.06
CA SER A 111 -7.41 29.07 -4.28
C SER A 111 -6.59 28.02 -5.04
N GLN A 112 -5.49 28.40 -5.72
CA GLN A 112 -4.59 27.45 -6.37
C GLN A 112 -3.74 26.66 -5.36
N PHE A 113 -3.55 27.19 -4.15
CA PHE A 113 -2.83 26.53 -3.05
C PHE A 113 -3.76 25.69 -2.17
N THR A 114 -4.99 25.45 -2.62
CA THR A 114 -5.95 24.60 -1.94
C THR A 114 -6.39 23.45 -2.85
N PRO A 115 -6.64 22.26 -2.29
CA PRO A 115 -7.08 21.10 -3.05
C PRO A 115 -8.50 21.31 -3.59
N PHE A 116 -8.84 20.60 -4.67
CA PHE A 116 -10.17 20.64 -5.27
C PHE A 116 -11.27 20.17 -4.31
N SER A 117 -10.99 19.10 -3.54
CA SER A 117 -11.85 18.58 -2.49
C SER A 117 -11.06 18.34 -1.21
N TRP A 118 -11.72 18.51 -0.07
CA TRP A 118 -11.18 18.22 1.26
C TRP A 118 -11.56 16.82 1.75
N SER A 119 -11.68 15.84 0.85
CA SER A 119 -12.01 14.46 1.22
C SER A 119 -10.87 13.77 1.96
N ARG A 120 -11.22 12.78 2.79
CA ARG A 120 -10.29 11.87 3.45
C ARG A 120 -9.44 11.11 2.44
N TYR A 121 -8.17 10.88 2.78
CA TYR A 121 -7.27 10.02 2.03
C TYR A 121 -7.16 8.66 2.72
N ASP A 122 -7.37 7.61 1.93
CA ASP A 122 -7.25 6.23 2.38
C ASP A 122 -6.14 5.58 1.54
N TRP A 123 -4.91 5.62 2.07
CA TRP A 123 -3.70 5.20 1.36
C TRP A 123 -3.57 3.69 1.14
N GLU A 124 -4.41 2.87 1.78
CA GLU A 124 -4.39 1.39 1.82
C GLU A 124 -3.00 0.77 1.54
N VAL A 125 -2.01 1.12 2.37
CA VAL A 125 -0.58 0.89 2.13
C VAL A 125 -0.25 -0.57 1.79
N PHE A 126 -0.97 -1.53 2.37
CA PHE A 126 -0.76 -2.97 2.19
C PHE A 126 -1.66 -3.60 1.12
N SER A 127 -2.40 -2.80 0.33
CA SER A 127 -3.31 -3.35 -0.68
C SER A 127 -2.60 -3.96 -1.89
N SER A 128 -1.39 -3.48 -2.21
CA SER A 128 -0.58 -3.95 -3.34
C SER A 128 0.87 -3.55 -3.12
N ALA A 129 1.82 -4.39 -3.55
CA ALA A 129 3.24 -4.07 -3.51
C ALA A 129 3.56 -2.75 -4.25
N LYS A 130 2.91 -2.51 -5.40
CA LYS A 130 3.06 -1.25 -6.16
C LYS A 130 2.67 -0.05 -5.29
N ARG A 131 1.52 -0.15 -4.61
CA ARG A 131 1.01 0.93 -3.76
C ARG A 131 1.88 1.14 -2.54
N PHE A 132 2.35 0.06 -1.92
CA PHE A 132 3.31 0.10 -0.82
C PHE A 132 4.56 0.91 -1.20
N PHE A 133 5.19 0.58 -2.34
CA PHE A 133 6.38 1.30 -2.81
C PHE A 133 6.08 2.76 -3.18
N MET A 134 4.92 3.05 -3.77
CA MET A 134 4.52 4.44 -4.04
C MET A 134 4.35 5.25 -2.75
N VAL A 135 3.68 4.70 -1.74
CA VAL A 135 3.55 5.36 -0.43
C VAL A 135 4.92 5.56 0.22
N LEU A 136 5.83 4.57 0.10
CA LEU A 136 7.20 4.69 0.59
C LEU A 136 7.98 5.81 -0.11
N VAL A 137 7.80 5.96 -1.43
CA VAL A 137 8.38 7.08 -2.19
C VAL A 137 7.83 8.42 -1.69
N ALA A 138 6.53 8.52 -1.43
CA ALA A 138 5.94 9.73 -0.87
C ALA A 138 6.53 10.10 0.49
N LEU A 139 6.68 9.11 1.38
CA LEU A 139 7.32 9.27 2.69
C LEU A 139 8.77 9.73 2.53
N PHE A 140 9.54 9.07 1.67
CA PHE A 140 10.92 9.44 1.39
C PHE A 140 11.05 10.88 0.88
N VAL A 141 10.24 11.29 -0.11
CA VAL A 141 10.28 12.64 -0.67
C VAL A 141 9.94 13.68 0.39
N CYS A 142 8.96 13.41 1.26
CA CYS A 142 8.58 14.33 2.34
C CYS A 142 9.71 14.47 3.37
N LEU A 143 10.23 13.34 3.87
CA LEU A 143 11.34 13.34 4.83
C LEU A 143 12.59 14.02 4.27
N PHE A 144 12.91 13.75 3.00
CA PHE A 144 14.03 14.36 2.33
C PHE A 144 13.85 15.88 2.14
N SER A 145 12.63 16.33 1.82
CA SER A 145 12.30 17.76 1.76
C SER A 145 12.45 18.46 3.12
N GLU A 146 12.13 17.77 4.23
CA GLU A 146 12.29 18.32 5.58
C GLU A 146 13.77 18.42 5.95
N LEU A 147 14.52 17.36 5.69
CA LEU A 147 15.96 17.30 5.93
C LEU A 147 16.73 18.38 5.15
N ASN A 148 16.31 18.65 3.90
CA ASN A 148 16.84 19.75 3.08
C ASN A 148 16.74 21.12 3.78
N ALA A 149 15.69 21.36 4.57
CA ALA A 149 15.52 22.64 5.25
C ALA A 149 16.62 22.89 6.29
N PHE A 150 17.06 21.84 6.98
CA PHE A 150 18.14 21.93 7.96
C PHE A 150 19.50 21.98 7.27
N PHE A 151 19.73 21.13 6.26
CA PHE A 151 21.00 21.16 5.53
C PHE A 151 21.28 22.50 4.87
N LEU A 152 20.27 23.15 4.27
CA LEU A 152 20.45 24.48 3.69
C LEU A 152 20.83 25.54 4.73
N LEU A 153 20.24 25.49 5.93
CA LEU A 153 20.61 26.40 7.01
C LEU A 153 22.06 26.19 7.44
N THR A 154 22.46 24.93 7.62
CA THR A 154 23.82 24.56 8.07
C THR A 154 24.88 24.87 7.03
N THR A 155 24.71 24.45 5.77
CA THR A 155 25.73 24.62 4.72
C THR A 155 25.87 26.07 4.27
N LEU A 156 24.76 26.82 4.18
CA LEU A 156 24.80 28.23 3.82
C LEU A 156 25.08 29.15 5.02
N SER A 157 25.28 28.59 6.22
CA SER A 157 25.53 29.35 7.46
C SER A 157 24.49 30.46 7.71
N ILE A 158 23.22 30.18 7.40
CA ILE A 158 22.13 31.16 7.57
C ILE A 158 21.79 31.27 9.06
N PRO A 159 21.76 32.47 9.65
CA PRO A 159 21.37 32.64 11.05
C PRO A 159 19.94 32.13 11.30
N LYS A 160 19.75 31.40 12.41
CA LYS A 160 18.46 30.78 12.79
C LYS A 160 17.35 31.81 13.05
N ASP A 161 17.73 33.01 13.47
CA ASP A 161 16.82 34.13 13.69
C ASP A 161 16.27 34.72 12.39
N SER A 162 16.89 34.39 11.25
CA SER A 162 16.45 34.85 9.95
C SER A 162 15.06 34.32 9.62
N ASN A 163 14.18 35.22 9.17
CA ASN A 163 12.84 34.84 8.71
C ASN A 163 12.86 34.15 7.34
N LEU A 164 14.02 34.09 6.67
CA LEU A 164 14.16 33.48 5.34
C LEU A 164 13.68 32.02 5.33
N ASN A 165 14.14 31.21 6.29
CA ASN A 165 13.75 29.80 6.33
C ASN A 165 12.26 29.64 6.69
N LYS A 166 11.72 30.51 7.55
CA LYS A 166 10.29 30.52 7.90
C LYS A 166 9.43 30.79 6.67
N TYR A 167 9.78 31.80 5.87
CA TYR A 167 9.06 32.12 4.63
C TYR A 167 9.21 31.02 3.58
N ARG A 168 10.42 30.48 3.42
CA ARG A 168 10.68 29.34 2.52
C ARG A 168 9.79 28.14 2.88
N LEU A 169 9.80 27.72 4.14
CA LEU A 169 8.99 26.59 4.62
C LEU A 169 7.49 26.84 4.42
N ALA A 170 7.02 28.08 4.65
CA ALA A 170 5.62 28.43 4.39
C ALA A 170 5.24 28.29 2.90
N VAL A 171 6.12 28.71 1.99
CA VAL A 171 5.90 28.55 0.53
C VAL A 171 5.94 27.07 0.14
N MET A 172 6.92 26.31 0.64
CA MET A 172 7.03 24.87 0.40
C MET A 172 5.80 24.12 0.89
N PHE A 173 5.26 24.49 2.05
CA PHE A 173 4.02 23.92 2.58
C PHE A 173 2.81 24.21 1.67
N MET A 174 2.65 25.46 1.22
CA MET A 174 1.54 25.85 0.34
C MET A 174 1.59 25.14 -1.02
N LEU A 175 2.80 24.93 -1.58
CA LEU A 175 3.00 24.14 -2.80
C LEU A 175 2.82 22.64 -2.56
N GLY A 176 3.15 22.17 -1.35
CA GLY A 176 3.01 20.78 -0.94
C GLY A 176 1.55 20.31 -0.88
N ILE A 177 0.61 21.16 -0.50
CA ILE A 177 -0.83 20.81 -0.42
C ILE A 177 -1.40 20.31 -1.77
N PRO A 178 -1.34 21.06 -2.88
CA PRO A 178 -1.81 20.57 -4.17
C PRO A 178 -0.94 19.44 -4.73
N ALA A 179 0.37 19.46 -4.47
CA ALA A 179 1.27 18.39 -4.88
C ALA A 179 0.93 17.03 -4.22
N ALA A 180 0.63 17.02 -2.92
CA ALA A 180 0.22 15.83 -2.19
C ALA A 180 -1.13 15.30 -2.69
N ALA A 181 -2.06 16.20 -3.04
CA ALA A 181 -3.34 15.83 -3.62
C ALA A 181 -3.19 15.16 -5.00
N GLU A 182 -2.39 15.75 -5.89
CA GLU A 182 -2.07 15.18 -7.21
C GLU A 182 -1.34 13.83 -7.08
N TYR A 183 -0.43 13.72 -6.12
CA TYR A 183 0.28 12.47 -5.87
C TYR A 183 -0.68 11.37 -5.36
N TYR A 184 -1.57 11.71 -4.43
CA TYR A 184 -2.59 10.78 -3.93
C TYR A 184 -3.50 10.28 -5.06
N GLU A 185 -3.92 11.17 -5.96
CA GLU A 185 -4.72 10.82 -7.14
C GLU A 185 -3.94 9.90 -8.09
N PHE A 186 -2.67 10.19 -8.35
CA PHE A 186 -1.79 9.34 -9.15
C PHE A 186 -1.61 7.93 -8.57
N VAL A 187 -1.60 7.78 -7.24
CA VAL A 187 -1.48 6.48 -6.57
C VAL A 187 -2.80 5.71 -6.55
N THR A 188 -3.92 6.43 -6.43
CA THR A 188 -5.24 5.82 -6.17
C THR A 188 -6.06 5.59 -7.44
N ASP A 189 -6.01 6.50 -8.41
CA ASP A 189 -6.77 6.38 -9.66
C ASP A 189 -5.98 5.57 -10.70
N PRO A 190 -6.42 4.35 -11.07
CA PRO A 190 -5.74 3.54 -12.08
C PRO A 190 -5.74 4.18 -13.48
N LYS A 191 -6.64 5.12 -13.76
CA LYS A 191 -6.68 5.87 -15.03
C LYS A 191 -5.64 6.99 -15.07
N CYS A 192 -5.13 7.41 -13.91
CA CYS A 192 -4.13 8.46 -13.80
C CYS A 192 -2.72 7.88 -13.94
N TYR A 193 -2.15 7.99 -15.15
CA TYR A 193 -0.80 7.48 -15.45
C TYR A 193 0.28 8.58 -15.47
N ARG A 194 -0.10 9.84 -15.25
CA ARG A 194 0.80 11.00 -15.26
C ARG A 194 0.79 11.68 -13.91
N LEU A 195 1.98 11.92 -13.37
CA LEU A 195 2.14 12.74 -12.18
C LEU A 195 1.78 14.20 -12.51
N GLY A 196 1.02 14.84 -11.61
CA GLY A 196 0.57 16.22 -11.77
C GLY A 196 1.71 17.25 -11.77
N GLN A 197 1.42 18.45 -12.27
CA GLN A 197 2.40 19.51 -12.46
C GLN A 197 2.94 20.06 -11.14
N ASN A 198 2.09 20.18 -10.11
CA ASN A 198 2.51 20.69 -8.80
C ASN A 198 3.40 19.67 -8.09
N ALA A 199 3.08 18.38 -8.20
CA ALA A 199 3.96 17.32 -7.69
C ALA A 199 5.33 17.29 -8.39
N TRP A 200 5.37 17.42 -9.72
CA TRP A 200 6.64 17.57 -10.45
C TRP A 200 7.44 18.79 -10.02
N MET A 201 6.77 19.94 -9.85
CA MET A 201 7.40 21.18 -9.41
C MET A 201 8.04 21.00 -8.03
N MET A 202 7.34 20.37 -7.08
CA MET A 202 7.88 20.07 -5.76
C MET A 202 9.12 19.19 -5.83
N CYS A 203 9.10 18.12 -6.62
CA CYS A 203 10.28 17.27 -6.83
C CYS A 203 11.46 18.06 -7.39
N CYS A 204 11.23 18.93 -8.38
CA CYS A 204 12.28 19.78 -8.95
C CYS A 204 12.88 20.75 -7.92
N ILE A 205 12.05 21.37 -7.06
CA ILE A 205 12.53 22.25 -5.99
C ILE A 205 13.38 21.46 -4.99
N ILE A 206 12.90 20.31 -4.53
CA ILE A 206 13.62 19.45 -3.58
C ILE A 206 14.99 19.02 -4.14
N VAL A 207 15.03 18.61 -5.41
CA VAL A 207 16.28 18.23 -6.08
C VAL A 207 17.21 19.45 -6.22
N PHE A 208 16.68 20.61 -6.60
CA PHE A 208 17.48 21.83 -6.71
C PHE A 208 18.09 22.23 -5.36
N GLU A 209 17.30 22.21 -4.29
CA GLU A 209 17.77 22.48 -2.93
C GLU A 209 18.87 21.52 -2.49
N MET A 210 18.71 20.24 -2.83
CA MET A 210 19.76 19.23 -2.63
C MET A 210 21.06 19.61 -3.33
N LEU A 211 20.97 19.95 -4.62
CA LEU A 211 22.15 20.34 -5.39
C LEU A 211 22.83 21.59 -4.81
N VAL A 212 22.05 22.54 -4.27
CA VAL A 212 22.59 23.73 -3.62
C VAL A 212 23.37 23.35 -2.38
N TRP A 213 22.78 22.63 -1.42
CA TRP A 213 23.51 22.33 -0.19
C TRP A 213 24.65 21.33 -0.39
N VAL A 214 24.56 20.40 -1.35
CA VAL A 214 25.68 19.53 -1.74
C VAL A 214 26.84 20.35 -2.31
N LYS A 215 26.55 21.33 -3.16
CA LYS A 215 27.58 22.21 -3.73
C LYS A 215 28.31 23.05 -2.67
N PHE A 216 27.59 23.51 -1.65
CA PHE A 216 28.14 24.33 -0.56
C PHE A 216 28.45 23.51 0.70
N SER A 217 28.65 22.20 0.56
CA SER A 217 28.95 21.31 1.69
C SER A 217 30.40 21.41 2.20
N GLU A 218 31.23 22.27 1.58
CA GLU A 218 32.60 22.54 2.01
C GLU A 218 32.62 23.01 3.49
N GLY A 219 33.11 22.15 4.39
CA GLY A 219 33.12 22.40 5.84
C GLY A 219 32.31 21.39 6.67
N LEU A 220 31.48 20.55 6.04
CA LEU A 220 30.76 19.46 6.72
C LEU A 220 31.67 18.26 7.08
N GLU A 221 32.89 18.23 6.55
CA GLU A 221 33.86 17.12 6.68
C GLU A 221 34.53 17.00 8.05
N GLN A 222 34.31 17.96 8.96
CA GLN A 222 34.95 18.00 10.27
C GLN A 222 34.00 17.62 11.41
N MET A 223 33.29 16.48 11.38
CA MET A 223 32.67 15.97 12.62
C MET A 223 32.72 14.45 12.78
N THR A 224 32.97 14.09 14.04
CA THR A 224 33.37 12.84 14.67
C THR A 224 32.48 11.64 14.35
N SER A 225 33.02 10.42 14.54
CA SER A 225 32.27 9.16 14.51
C SER A 225 30.93 9.26 15.26
N PRO A 226 29.83 8.68 14.74
CA PRO A 226 28.53 8.76 15.39
C PRO A 226 28.59 8.25 16.84
N PRO A 227 27.87 8.89 17.79
CA PRO A 227 27.87 8.48 19.18
C PRO A 227 27.34 7.05 19.33
N PHE A 228 27.83 6.35 20.36
CA PHE A 228 27.51 4.94 20.61
C PHE A 228 25.99 4.69 20.68
N ASP A 229 25.23 5.66 21.17
CA ASP A 229 23.77 5.59 21.30
C ASP A 229 23.03 5.51 19.95
N VAL A 230 23.69 5.84 18.83
CA VAL A 230 23.15 5.68 17.46
C VAL A 230 23.63 4.38 16.83
N VAL A 231 24.91 4.05 17.02
CA VAL A 231 25.51 2.84 16.43
C VAL A 231 24.95 1.59 17.09
N ALA A 232 24.74 1.61 18.41
CA ALA A 232 24.28 0.44 19.14
C ALA A 232 22.87 -0.02 18.72
N PRO A 233 21.84 0.83 18.60
CA PRO A 233 20.52 0.39 18.12
C PRO A 233 20.54 -0.08 16.66
N LEU A 234 21.28 0.61 15.78
CA LEU A 234 21.38 0.23 14.37
C LEU A 234 22.11 -1.10 14.18
N VAL A 235 23.25 -1.29 14.85
CA VAL A 235 24.00 -2.54 14.82
C VAL A 235 23.20 -3.66 15.51
N THR A 236 22.53 -3.38 16.63
CA THR A 236 21.66 -4.36 17.31
C THR A 236 20.50 -4.76 16.40
N PHE A 237 19.85 -3.81 15.72
CA PHE A 237 18.78 -4.11 14.77
C PHE A 237 19.30 -4.92 13.58
N SER A 238 20.43 -4.52 12.96
CA SER A 238 21.04 -5.28 11.86
C SER A 238 21.47 -6.68 12.29
N VAL A 239 22.06 -6.84 13.48
CA VAL A 239 22.44 -8.13 14.05
C VAL A 239 21.21 -8.98 14.35
N LEU A 240 20.17 -8.43 14.97
CA LEU A 240 18.91 -9.14 15.23
C LEU A 240 18.19 -9.53 13.93
N PHE A 241 18.23 -8.67 12.91
CA PHE A 241 17.68 -8.95 11.58
C PHE A 241 18.45 -10.07 10.88
N SER A 242 19.79 -10.05 10.92
CA SER A 242 20.62 -11.13 10.39
C SER A 242 20.48 -12.44 11.18
N LEU A 243 20.26 -12.37 12.49
CA LEU A 243 19.98 -13.54 13.33
C LEU A 243 18.57 -14.09 13.12
N MET A 244 17.59 -13.24 12.76
CA MET A 244 16.28 -13.69 12.29
C MET A 244 16.36 -14.37 10.92
N ASP A 245 17.24 -13.89 10.03
CA ASP A 245 17.46 -14.50 8.71
C ASP A 245 18.10 -15.89 8.81
N GLU A 246 18.95 -16.13 9.82
CA GLU A 246 19.48 -17.48 10.12
C GLU A 246 18.49 -18.40 10.86
N GLY A 247 17.43 -17.84 11.45
CA GLY A 247 16.46 -18.55 12.28
C GLY A 247 15.38 -19.33 11.53
N ASN A 248 15.30 -19.22 10.21
CA ASN A 248 14.29 -19.91 9.40
C ASN A 248 14.81 -21.10 8.58
N HIS A 249 16.06 -21.52 8.82
CA HIS A 249 16.64 -22.72 8.20
C HIS A 249 16.94 -23.81 9.23
N SER A 250 15.89 -24.42 9.75
CA SER A 250 15.98 -25.77 10.33
C SER A 250 14.90 -26.67 9.74
N THR A 251 15.30 -27.36 8.68
CA THR A 251 15.03 -28.78 8.42
C THR A 251 13.59 -29.28 8.58
N SER A 252 12.86 -29.35 7.47
CA SER A 252 12.00 -30.50 7.20
C SER A 252 12.68 -31.38 6.16
N ASP A 253 13.17 -32.52 6.60
CA ASP A 253 13.80 -33.56 5.81
C ASP A 253 12.92 -34.07 4.66
N ALA A 254 13.56 -34.24 3.51
CA ALA A 254 13.34 -35.25 2.47
C ALA A 254 12.00 -36.02 2.43
N THR A 255 11.09 -35.53 1.60
CA THR A 255 10.44 -36.34 0.54
C THR A 255 10.32 -35.45 -0.69
N GLY A 256 10.51 -35.96 -1.90
CA GLY A 256 10.49 -35.20 -3.17
C GLY A 256 9.13 -34.62 -3.57
N GLU A 257 8.42 -33.98 -2.65
CA GLU A 257 7.33 -33.05 -2.96
C GLU A 257 7.92 -31.66 -3.19
N SER A 258 7.56 -31.05 -4.31
CA SER A 258 7.92 -29.68 -4.64
C SER A 258 7.48 -28.72 -3.54
N ALA A 259 8.33 -27.75 -3.19
CA ALA A 259 8.12 -26.82 -2.07
C ALA A 259 6.78 -26.06 -2.07
N TRP A 260 6.06 -26.01 -3.20
CA TRP A 260 4.74 -25.39 -3.35
C TRP A 260 3.56 -26.31 -2.96
N LEU A 261 3.74 -27.63 -2.97
CA LEU A 261 2.65 -28.59 -2.89
C LEU A 261 1.90 -28.60 -1.54
N PRO A 262 2.56 -28.47 -0.38
CA PRO A 262 1.86 -28.36 0.90
C PRO A 262 0.96 -27.12 0.98
N GLY A 263 1.44 -25.97 0.50
CA GLY A 263 0.67 -24.72 0.47
C GLY A 263 -0.55 -24.82 -0.44
N VAL A 264 -0.37 -25.36 -1.65
CA VAL A 264 -1.47 -25.58 -2.60
C VAL A 264 -2.51 -26.56 -2.05
N LYS A 265 -2.10 -27.63 -1.37
CA LYS A 265 -3.02 -28.59 -0.73
C LYS A 265 -3.85 -27.95 0.38
N ALA A 266 -3.23 -27.11 1.22
CA ALA A 266 -3.92 -26.39 2.28
C ALA A 266 -4.96 -25.42 1.69
N LEU A 267 -4.54 -24.64 0.70
CA LEU A 267 -5.40 -23.72 -0.03
C LEU A 267 -6.60 -24.42 -0.70
N HIS A 268 -6.32 -25.49 -1.44
CA HIS A 268 -7.36 -26.21 -2.17
C HIS A 268 -8.45 -26.74 -1.23
N LYS A 269 -8.05 -27.19 -0.04
CA LYS A 269 -8.99 -27.60 1.01
C LYS A 269 -9.84 -26.45 1.52
N GLU A 270 -9.29 -25.25 1.65
CA GLU A 270 -10.02 -24.05 2.05
C GLU A 270 -11.03 -23.61 0.99
N LEU A 271 -10.63 -23.64 -0.28
CA LEU A 271 -11.52 -23.36 -1.41
C LEU A 271 -12.73 -24.31 -1.43
N MET A 272 -12.51 -25.61 -1.22
CA MET A 272 -13.59 -26.60 -1.15
C MET A 272 -14.48 -26.44 0.10
N ALA A 273 -13.96 -25.90 1.20
CA ALA A 273 -14.72 -25.68 2.43
C ALA A 273 -15.54 -24.37 2.41
N HIS A 274 -15.34 -23.51 1.42
CA HIS A 274 -16.03 -22.23 1.36
C HIS A 274 -17.56 -22.40 1.20
N ALA A 275 -18.34 -21.53 1.85
CA ALA A 275 -19.80 -21.66 1.92
C ALA A 275 -20.51 -21.67 0.54
N LEU A 276 -19.92 -21.05 -0.47
CA LEU A 276 -20.44 -21.01 -1.84
C LEU A 276 -19.62 -21.85 -2.83
N ALA A 277 -18.74 -22.74 -2.34
CA ALA A 277 -17.98 -23.66 -3.18
C ALA A 277 -18.86 -24.78 -3.77
N TRP A 278 -20.06 -24.99 -3.21
CA TRP A 278 -20.94 -26.11 -3.55
C TRP A 278 -21.21 -26.32 -5.07
N PRO A 279 -21.28 -25.30 -5.95
CA PRO A 279 -21.46 -25.53 -7.40
C PRO A 279 -20.22 -26.07 -8.10
N PHE A 280 -19.05 -25.97 -7.46
CA PHE A 280 -17.74 -26.28 -8.03
C PHE A 280 -17.12 -27.55 -7.43
N LEU A 281 -17.78 -28.20 -6.46
CA LEU A 281 -17.22 -29.38 -5.79
C LEU A 281 -17.21 -30.63 -6.68
N GLU A 282 -18.13 -30.71 -7.63
CA GLU A 282 -18.31 -31.84 -8.52
C GLU A 282 -18.41 -31.36 -9.99
N PRO A 283 -18.09 -32.22 -10.97
CA PRO A 283 -18.29 -31.90 -12.38
C PRO A 283 -19.75 -31.55 -12.69
N VAL A 284 -19.95 -30.61 -13.60
CA VAL A 284 -21.30 -30.20 -14.03
C VAL A 284 -21.99 -31.38 -14.75
N ASP A 285 -23.15 -31.79 -14.25
CA ASP A 285 -24.02 -32.80 -14.86
C ASP A 285 -25.15 -32.12 -15.67
N PRO A 286 -25.06 -32.11 -17.02
CA PRO A 286 -26.05 -31.42 -17.83
C PRO A 286 -27.43 -32.07 -17.83
N ILE A 287 -27.53 -33.37 -17.52
CA ILE A 287 -28.79 -34.11 -17.49
C ILE A 287 -29.53 -33.76 -16.20
N LYS A 288 -28.83 -33.83 -15.05
CA LYS A 288 -29.39 -33.50 -13.73
C LYS A 288 -29.83 -32.03 -13.63
N LEU A 289 -29.07 -31.13 -14.25
CA LEU A 289 -29.35 -29.69 -14.25
C LEU A 289 -30.25 -29.24 -15.42
N ASN A 290 -30.65 -30.16 -16.31
CA ASN A 290 -31.47 -29.89 -17.48
C ASN A 290 -30.90 -28.78 -18.40
N ILE A 291 -29.58 -28.82 -18.61
CA ILE A 291 -28.80 -27.87 -19.44
C ILE A 291 -28.05 -28.60 -20.58
N PRO A 292 -28.77 -29.24 -21.53
CA PRO A 292 -28.14 -30.11 -22.54
C PRO A 292 -27.14 -29.41 -23.47
N THR A 293 -27.14 -28.08 -23.51
CA THR A 293 -26.21 -27.26 -24.29
C THR A 293 -24.89 -26.97 -23.58
N TYR A 294 -24.68 -27.44 -22.34
CA TYR A 294 -23.48 -27.13 -21.54
C TYR A 294 -22.17 -27.43 -22.26
N PHE A 295 -21.99 -28.66 -22.76
CA PHE A 295 -20.78 -29.06 -23.50
C PHE A 295 -20.71 -28.50 -24.92
N GLN A 296 -21.74 -27.81 -25.41
CA GLN A 296 -21.66 -27.05 -26.67
C GLN A 296 -21.01 -25.67 -26.46
N ILE A 297 -21.04 -25.16 -25.22
CA ILE A 297 -20.50 -23.85 -24.84
C ILE A 297 -19.16 -24.00 -24.12
N ILE A 298 -19.05 -25.01 -23.24
CA ILE A 298 -17.86 -25.32 -22.44
C ILE A 298 -17.11 -26.49 -23.05
N GLU A 299 -15.99 -26.19 -23.70
CA GLU A 299 -15.14 -27.16 -24.39
C GLU A 299 -14.25 -27.96 -23.43
N GLN A 300 -13.80 -27.34 -22.34
CA GLN A 300 -12.90 -27.93 -21.35
C GLN A 300 -13.49 -27.75 -19.96
N PRO A 301 -14.34 -28.68 -19.47
CA PRO A 301 -14.92 -28.58 -18.13
C PRO A 301 -13.84 -28.74 -17.04
N MET A 302 -14.03 -28.08 -15.91
CA MET A 302 -13.15 -28.17 -14.74
C MET A 302 -13.93 -27.87 -13.46
N ASP A 303 -13.57 -28.54 -12.37
CA ASP A 303 -14.18 -28.45 -11.05
C ASP A 303 -13.16 -28.78 -9.95
N PHE A 304 -13.43 -28.40 -8.69
CA PHE A 304 -12.55 -28.64 -7.56
C PHE A 304 -12.36 -30.12 -7.25
N GLY A 305 -13.36 -30.98 -7.48
CA GLY A 305 -13.21 -32.43 -7.30
C GLY A 305 -12.19 -33.03 -8.26
N THR A 306 -12.25 -32.64 -9.54
CA THR A 306 -11.28 -33.04 -10.57
C THR A 306 -9.87 -32.52 -10.24
N MET A 307 -9.75 -31.27 -9.80
CA MET A 307 -8.49 -30.70 -9.35
C MET A 307 -7.94 -31.42 -8.12
N GLN A 308 -8.80 -31.78 -7.15
CA GLN A 308 -8.43 -32.55 -5.96
C GLN A 308 -7.86 -33.93 -6.34
N ALA A 309 -8.51 -34.61 -7.30
CA ALA A 309 -8.04 -35.89 -7.83
C ALA A 309 -6.67 -35.76 -8.52
N LYS A 310 -6.46 -34.72 -9.33
CA LYS A 310 -5.16 -34.39 -9.95
C LYS A 310 -4.08 -34.03 -8.91
N LEU A 311 -4.46 -33.40 -7.80
CA LEU A 311 -3.55 -33.01 -6.72
C LEU A 311 -3.13 -34.20 -5.83
N GLN A 312 -4.02 -35.19 -5.68
CA GLN A 312 -3.77 -36.42 -4.90
C GLN A 312 -3.14 -37.54 -5.75
N GLY A 313 -3.04 -37.35 -7.07
CA GLY A 313 -2.50 -38.34 -8.00
C GLY A 313 -3.35 -39.61 -8.10
N SER A 314 -4.63 -39.48 -7.75
CA SER A 314 -5.59 -40.57 -7.70
C SER A 314 -6.64 -40.33 -8.76
N SER A 315 -6.59 -41.14 -9.81
CA SER A 315 -7.65 -41.31 -10.80
C SER A 315 -8.97 -41.65 -10.12
N SER A 316 -10.07 -40.98 -10.50
CA SER A 316 -11.44 -41.51 -10.68
C SER A 316 -12.40 -40.31 -10.85
N ALA A 317 -13.40 -40.26 -11.73
CA ALA A 317 -14.21 -41.33 -12.30
C ALA A 317 -14.71 -40.97 -13.71
N ALA A 318 -14.33 -41.77 -14.71
CA ALA A 318 -15.16 -42.04 -15.87
C ALA A 318 -15.51 -43.53 -15.77
N ASN A 319 -16.77 -43.81 -15.42
CA ASN A 319 -17.55 -45.01 -15.72
C ASN A 319 -18.53 -45.27 -14.57
N ASP A 320 -19.79 -44.88 -14.78
CA ASP A 320 -20.95 -45.70 -14.43
C ASP A 320 -22.11 -45.24 -15.34
N VAL A 321 -22.05 -45.64 -16.60
CA VAL A 321 -23.23 -45.82 -17.45
C VAL A 321 -23.11 -47.23 -18.04
N GLU A 322 -23.75 -48.20 -17.39
CA GLU A 322 -24.12 -49.44 -18.04
C GLU A 322 -25.19 -49.12 -19.10
N GLY A 323 -24.79 -49.21 -20.37
CA GLY A 323 -25.66 -49.05 -21.52
C GLY A 323 -24.97 -49.63 -22.75
N ASP A 324 -25.46 -50.80 -23.15
CA ASP A 324 -25.08 -51.59 -24.32
C ASP A 324 -25.24 -50.80 -25.64
N ASP A 325 -24.53 -51.28 -26.67
CA ASP A 325 -24.68 -50.96 -28.12
C ASP A 325 -23.82 -49.84 -28.75
N GLY A 326 -22.67 -50.26 -29.32
CA GLY A 326 -22.37 -50.09 -30.75
C GLY A 326 -21.85 -48.74 -31.31
N MET A 327 -20.61 -48.79 -31.83
CA MET A 327 -20.00 -47.92 -32.86
C MET A 327 -19.57 -46.48 -32.49
N ALA A 328 -18.25 -46.27 -32.36
CA ALA A 328 -17.43 -45.45 -33.27
C ALA A 328 -16.06 -45.20 -32.65
N GLY A 329 -15.01 -45.48 -33.43
CA GLY A 329 -13.63 -45.21 -33.05
C GLY A 329 -13.18 -43.78 -33.31
N ALA A 330 -11.89 -43.59 -33.04
CA ALA A 330 -11.03 -42.48 -33.46
C ALA A 330 -11.15 -41.18 -32.66
N PHE A 331 -10.56 -41.14 -31.46
CA PHE A 331 -9.67 -40.04 -31.07
C PHE A 331 -8.64 -40.58 -30.06
N GLY A 332 -7.37 -40.58 -30.47
CA GLY A 332 -6.26 -40.87 -29.57
C GLY A 332 -6.07 -39.74 -28.58
N GLY A 333 -5.99 -40.08 -27.30
CA GLY A 333 -5.58 -39.19 -26.23
C GLY A 333 -4.62 -39.96 -25.33
N SER A 334 -3.35 -39.58 -25.40
CA SER A 334 -2.25 -40.14 -24.62
C SER A 334 -2.59 -40.22 -23.13
N SER A 335 -2.20 -41.30 -22.46
CA SER A 335 -2.20 -41.40 -21.00
C SER A 335 -1.16 -40.43 -20.43
N VAL A 336 -1.58 -39.18 -20.20
CA VAL A 336 -0.74 -38.12 -19.64
C VAL A 336 -0.72 -38.26 -18.10
N ALA A 337 0.45 -38.06 -17.50
CA ALA A 337 0.67 -38.10 -16.07
C ALA A 337 -0.38 -37.26 -15.31
N ILE A 338 -1.07 -37.87 -14.35
CA ILE A 338 -2.27 -37.33 -13.68
C ILE A 338 -1.89 -36.58 -12.39
N ASN A 339 -0.75 -35.88 -12.40
CA ASN A 339 -0.28 -35.09 -11.27
C ASN A 339 0.16 -33.73 -11.78
N TYR A 340 -0.18 -32.67 -11.04
CA TYR A 340 0.36 -31.35 -11.31
C TYR A 340 1.88 -31.38 -11.23
N THR A 341 2.52 -31.06 -12.35
CA THR A 341 3.99 -31.03 -12.47
C THR A 341 4.57 -29.68 -12.05
N SER A 342 3.75 -28.63 -12.11
CA SER A 342 4.10 -27.26 -11.79
C SER A 342 2.93 -26.53 -11.13
N LEU A 343 3.26 -25.46 -10.41
CA LEU A 343 2.28 -24.55 -9.82
C LEU A 343 1.39 -23.88 -10.88
N ASP A 344 1.95 -23.58 -12.06
CA ASP A 344 1.24 -22.90 -13.13
C ASP A 344 0.12 -23.76 -13.72
N GLU A 345 0.31 -25.07 -13.76
CA GLU A 345 -0.71 -26.02 -14.22
C GLU A 345 -1.92 -26.03 -13.27
N TYR A 346 -1.69 -25.98 -11.95
CA TYR A 346 -2.77 -25.86 -10.96
C TYR A 346 -3.50 -24.51 -11.10
N LYS A 347 -2.77 -23.41 -11.29
CA LYS A 347 -3.36 -22.08 -11.50
C LYS A 347 -4.25 -22.05 -12.74
N GLN A 348 -3.81 -22.65 -13.83
CA GLN A 348 -4.58 -22.71 -15.07
C GLN A 348 -5.91 -23.44 -14.90
N ASP A 349 -5.91 -24.59 -14.22
CA ASP A 349 -7.16 -25.32 -13.93
C ASP A 349 -8.07 -24.53 -12.99
N LEU A 350 -7.51 -23.89 -11.96
CA LEU A 350 -8.27 -23.04 -11.03
C LEU A 350 -9.00 -21.92 -11.77
N PHE A 351 -8.29 -21.23 -12.67
CA PHE A 351 -8.90 -20.18 -13.48
C PHE A 351 -9.90 -20.72 -14.50
N LEU A 352 -9.69 -21.93 -15.01
CA LEU A 352 -10.62 -22.57 -15.94
C LEU A 352 -11.98 -22.83 -15.28
N VAL A 353 -12.02 -23.23 -14.00
CA VAL A 353 -13.28 -23.41 -13.23
C VAL A 353 -14.12 -22.13 -13.29
N PHE A 354 -13.53 -21.00 -12.89
CA PHE A 354 -14.26 -19.73 -12.81
C PHE A 354 -14.60 -19.17 -14.19
N ARG A 355 -13.68 -19.27 -15.16
CA ARG A 355 -13.91 -18.81 -16.53
C ARG A 355 -15.08 -19.56 -17.19
N ASN A 356 -15.18 -20.87 -16.98
CA ASN A 356 -16.28 -21.66 -17.51
C ASN A 356 -17.61 -21.28 -16.86
N ALA A 357 -17.62 -21.05 -15.55
CA ALA A 357 -18.81 -20.62 -14.84
C ALA A 357 -19.30 -19.25 -15.31
N ILE A 358 -18.40 -18.28 -15.52
CA ILE A 358 -18.76 -16.99 -16.10
C ILE A 358 -19.26 -17.17 -17.53
N LYS A 359 -18.52 -17.87 -18.39
CA LYS A 359 -18.86 -18.06 -19.81
C LYS A 359 -20.23 -18.68 -20.01
N PHE A 360 -20.61 -19.67 -19.18
CA PHE A 360 -21.91 -20.32 -19.29
C PHE A 360 -23.06 -19.50 -18.71
N ASN A 361 -22.82 -18.76 -17.61
CA ASN A 361 -23.87 -18.06 -16.86
C ASN A 361 -23.97 -16.55 -17.16
N ALA A 362 -23.12 -15.98 -18.02
CA ALA A 362 -23.04 -14.53 -18.28
C ALA A 362 -24.34 -13.87 -18.80
N ASP A 363 -25.31 -14.65 -19.29
CA ASP A 363 -26.54 -14.14 -19.91
C ASP A 363 -27.81 -14.84 -19.38
N ASP A 364 -27.74 -15.47 -18.20
CA ASP A 364 -28.82 -16.36 -17.72
C ASP A 364 -29.96 -15.64 -16.98
N GLY A 365 -29.87 -14.32 -16.80
CA GLY A 365 -30.92 -13.44 -16.26
C GLY A 365 -31.39 -13.74 -14.82
N ARG A 366 -30.73 -14.68 -14.12
CA ARG A 366 -31.07 -15.08 -12.74
C ARG A 366 -30.11 -14.39 -11.77
N GLU A 367 -30.61 -13.52 -10.90
CA GLU A 367 -29.79 -12.80 -9.90
C GLU A 367 -29.02 -13.74 -8.95
N GLU A 368 -29.47 -14.99 -8.83
CA GLU A 368 -28.86 -16.04 -7.99
C GLU A 368 -27.77 -16.85 -8.73
N SER A 369 -27.51 -16.57 -10.01
CA SER A 369 -26.53 -17.30 -10.80
C SER A 369 -25.11 -16.79 -10.55
N VAL A 370 -24.14 -17.70 -10.64
CA VAL A 370 -22.70 -17.43 -10.45
C VAL A 370 -22.22 -16.24 -11.32
N GLY A 371 -22.86 -15.98 -12.47
CA GLY A 371 -22.57 -14.83 -13.33
C GLY A 371 -22.92 -13.47 -12.70
N TYR A 372 -23.97 -13.41 -11.87
CA TYR A 372 -24.32 -12.24 -11.05
C TYR A 372 -23.60 -12.20 -9.71
N VAL A 373 -23.03 -13.32 -9.26
CA VAL A 373 -22.17 -13.39 -8.05
C VAL A 373 -20.74 -12.88 -8.31
N HIS A 374 -20.58 -11.87 -9.16
CA HIS A 374 -19.37 -11.06 -9.29
C HIS A 374 -18.77 -10.60 -7.93
N PRO A 375 -19.57 -10.38 -6.85
CA PRO A 375 -19.03 -10.11 -5.51
C PRO A 375 -18.31 -11.29 -4.85
N PHE A 376 -18.49 -12.54 -5.29
CA PHE A 376 -17.84 -13.72 -4.68
C PHE A 376 -16.38 -13.88 -5.10
N LEU A 377 -16.05 -13.51 -6.34
CA LEU A 377 -14.67 -13.37 -6.81
C LEU A 377 -14.03 -12.05 -6.32
N CYS A 378 -14.85 -11.07 -5.96
CA CYS A 378 -14.43 -9.72 -5.57
C CYS A 378 -14.53 -9.46 -4.06
N GLU A 379 -14.93 -10.45 -3.25
CA GLU A 379 -14.90 -10.37 -1.78
C GLU A 379 -13.43 -10.41 -1.34
N ARG A 380 -12.88 -9.20 -1.28
CA ARG A 380 -11.49 -8.75 -1.16
C ARG A 380 -10.71 -9.27 0.05
N ASN A 381 -11.24 -10.25 0.79
CA ASN A 381 -10.64 -10.82 1.99
C ASN A 381 -10.37 -12.33 1.90
N SER A 382 -11.07 -13.11 1.06
CA SER A 382 -10.80 -14.57 1.00
C SER A 382 -9.83 -14.92 -0.13
N MET A 383 -10.05 -14.44 -1.35
CA MET A 383 -9.16 -14.71 -2.47
C MET A 383 -7.81 -13.98 -2.41
N THR A 384 -7.70 -12.89 -1.64
CA THR A 384 -6.45 -12.14 -1.45
C THR A 384 -5.46 -12.89 -0.55
N ASP A 385 -5.94 -13.57 0.49
CA ASP A 385 -5.07 -14.40 1.35
C ASP A 385 -4.58 -15.63 0.56
N VAL A 386 -5.46 -16.20 -0.26
CA VAL A 386 -5.16 -17.28 -1.21
C VAL A 386 -4.17 -16.86 -2.33
N ALA A 387 -4.33 -15.66 -2.90
CA ALA A 387 -3.48 -15.16 -3.98
C ALA A 387 -2.11 -14.68 -3.49
N CYS A 388 -2.04 -14.16 -2.26
CA CYS A 388 -0.78 -13.81 -1.59
C CYS A 388 0.11 -15.05 -1.37
N ASP A 389 -0.47 -16.21 -1.03
CA ASP A 389 0.28 -17.46 -0.84
C ASP A 389 0.73 -18.12 -2.17
N LEU A 390 0.09 -17.79 -3.30
CA LEU A 390 0.42 -18.39 -4.61
C LEU A 390 1.31 -17.52 -5.52
N ALA A 391 1.72 -16.33 -5.08
CA ALA A 391 2.42 -15.35 -5.93
C ALA A 391 1.72 -15.17 -7.29
N ILE A 392 0.38 -15.12 -7.29
CA ILE A 392 -0.40 -14.77 -8.48
C ILE A 392 -0.31 -13.25 -8.62
N SER A 393 0.15 -12.77 -9.78
CA SER A 393 0.31 -11.34 -9.96
C SER A 393 -1.06 -10.66 -10.05
N GLN A 394 -1.14 -9.42 -9.55
CA GLN A 394 -2.36 -8.60 -9.69
C GLN A 394 -2.83 -8.52 -11.16
N ASN A 395 -1.90 -8.55 -12.12
CA ASN A 395 -2.21 -8.56 -13.55
C ASN A 395 -2.97 -9.82 -14.00
N ASP A 396 -2.75 -10.96 -13.36
CA ASP A 396 -3.46 -12.20 -13.69
C ASP A 396 -4.89 -12.16 -13.15
N CYS A 397 -5.11 -11.59 -11.95
CA CYS A 397 -6.44 -11.30 -11.41
C CYS A 397 -7.18 -10.23 -12.23
N ASP A 398 -6.50 -9.19 -12.68
CA ASP A 398 -7.07 -8.12 -13.50
C ASP A 398 -7.43 -8.62 -14.92
N SER A 399 -6.83 -9.72 -15.40
CA SER A 399 -7.22 -10.36 -16.67
C SER A 399 -8.52 -11.19 -16.58
N MET A 400 -9.05 -11.36 -15.36
CA MET A 400 -10.29 -12.08 -15.07
C MET A 400 -11.53 -11.16 -15.03
N LEU A 401 -11.32 -9.84 -14.98
CA LEU A 401 -12.33 -8.78 -15.05
C LEU A 401 -12.32 -8.15 -16.45
#